data_AF-A0A4U3LPU4-F1
#
_entry.id   AF-A0A4U3LPU4-F1
#
_cell.length_a   1.000
_cell.length_b   1.000
_cell.length_c   1.000
_cell.angle_alpha   90.00
_cell.angle_beta   90.00
_cell.angle_gamma   90.00
#
_symmetry.space_group_name_H-M   'P 1'
#
loop_
_entity.id
_entity.type
_entity.pdbx_description
1 polymer ?
#
loop_
_entity_poly.entity_id
_entity_poly.type
_entity_poly.pdbx_seq_one_letter_code
_entity_poly.pdbx_strand_id
1 'polypeptide(L)'
;MNGEPYTRTHCHQQDERGNATLAALGGVAVGVILVLLTWLVVLMTKDDPAPRAADTAPSAAASAPAASAPVVTKTVVPKPTVKGTSNSAPAVGDVRSLPAGLFCRDLNAKGYSYVAAIDYWRLHGQPNQMDADRNGIPCETVYSRSDVAAYWNGREISGVVYWSAGLYCRDLAARGASYAVAVRYWWYYGMPDRMDADKNGIPCETVYSSAAVNAFWYP
;
A
#
# COMPACT_ATOMS: atom_id res chain seq x y z
N MET A 1 62.32 -58.88 8.15
CA MET A 1 62.60 -58.51 6.75
C MET A 1 61.59 -57.45 6.34
N ASN A 2 62.13 -56.31 5.91
CA ASN A 2 61.56 -55.37 4.94
C ASN A 2 60.54 -54.34 5.47
N GLY A 3 61.07 -53.29 6.10
CA GLY A 3 60.66 -51.94 5.72
C GLY A 3 61.50 -51.50 4.52
N GLU A 4 60.93 -50.68 3.63
CA GLU A 4 61.62 -49.65 2.86
C GLU A 4 60.59 -48.73 2.13
N PRO A 5 61.01 -47.52 1.71
CA PRO A 5 60.21 -46.29 1.71
C PRO A 5 59.85 -45.83 0.29
N TYR A 6 59.05 -44.77 0.11
CA TYR A 6 59.21 -43.87 -1.05
C TYR A 6 58.55 -42.50 -0.84
N THR A 7 59.40 -41.50 -0.65
CA THR A 7 59.14 -40.08 -0.85
C THR A 7 59.05 -39.81 -2.36
N ARG A 8 58.08 -39.03 -2.85
CA ARG A 8 58.20 -38.40 -4.18
C ARG A 8 57.70 -36.96 -4.19
N THR A 9 58.63 -36.10 -4.54
CA THR A 9 58.62 -34.65 -4.65
C THR A 9 57.79 -34.15 -5.83
N HIS A 10 57.25 -32.94 -5.66
CA HIS A 10 56.62 -32.04 -6.63
C HIS A 10 57.32 -31.97 -8.01
N CYS A 11 56.52 -31.83 -9.07
CA CYS A 11 56.81 -30.94 -10.20
C CYS A 11 55.52 -30.27 -10.70
N HIS A 12 55.56 -28.94 -10.72
CA HIS A 12 54.67 -28.05 -11.46
C HIS A 12 54.53 -28.48 -12.92
N GLN A 13 53.29 -28.56 -13.40
CA GLN A 13 52.99 -28.34 -14.82
C GLN A 13 51.61 -27.69 -14.94
N GLN A 14 51.60 -26.42 -14.57
CA GLN A 14 50.54 -25.46 -14.85
C GLN A 14 50.88 -24.78 -16.19
N ASP A 15 49.83 -24.31 -16.85
CA ASP A 15 49.82 -23.40 -18.00
C ASP A 15 49.93 -24.04 -19.39
N GLU A 16 48.85 -23.89 -20.18
CA GLU A 16 48.88 -23.46 -21.59
C GLU A 16 47.56 -23.71 -22.38
N ARG A 17 46.41 -24.05 -21.76
CA ARG A 17 45.17 -24.30 -22.55
C ARG A 17 43.90 -23.55 -22.13
N GLY A 18 44.01 -22.45 -21.40
CA GLY A 18 42.84 -21.79 -20.81
C GLY A 18 42.41 -20.43 -21.39
N ASN A 19 43.08 -19.83 -22.39
CA ASN A 19 43.00 -18.38 -22.58
C ASN A 19 42.60 -17.85 -23.97
N ALA A 20 41.85 -18.61 -24.78
CA ALA A 20 41.38 -18.13 -26.09
C ALA A 20 39.87 -17.83 -26.18
N THR A 21 39.06 -18.11 -25.14
CA THR A 21 37.59 -18.01 -25.21
C THR A 21 36.96 -16.97 -24.27
N LEU A 22 37.76 -16.16 -23.57
CA LEU A 22 37.24 -15.13 -22.63
C LEU A 22 37.34 -13.69 -23.14
N ALA A 23 38.10 -13.40 -24.19
CA ALA A 23 38.27 -12.04 -24.68
C ALA A 23 37.12 -11.53 -25.58
N ALA A 24 36.30 -12.42 -26.15
CA ALA A 24 35.25 -12.02 -27.10
C ALA A 24 33.88 -11.70 -26.47
N LEU A 25 33.63 -12.11 -25.21
CA LEU A 25 32.35 -11.89 -24.52
C LEU A 25 32.38 -10.72 -23.52
N GLY A 26 33.57 -10.26 -23.09
CA GLY A 26 33.71 -9.14 -22.16
C GLY A 26 33.38 -7.77 -22.77
N GLY A 27 33.63 -7.57 -24.06
CA GLY A 27 33.41 -6.27 -24.73
C GLY A 27 31.93 -5.90 -24.89
N VAL A 28 31.06 -6.88 -25.13
CA VAL A 28 29.62 -6.64 -25.36
C VAL A 28 28.92 -6.27 -24.05
N ALA A 29 29.26 -6.94 -22.94
CA ALA A 29 28.69 -6.63 -21.63
C ALA A 29 29.08 -5.23 -21.14
N VAL A 30 30.35 -4.83 -21.31
CA VAL A 30 30.83 -3.50 -20.92
C VAL A 30 30.22 -2.40 -21.80
N GLY A 31 30.07 -2.65 -23.11
CA GLY A 31 29.40 -1.71 -24.03
C GLY A 31 27.93 -1.46 -23.66
N VAL A 32 27.18 -2.53 -23.36
CA VAL A 32 25.76 -2.41 -22.95
C VAL A 32 25.63 -1.65 -21.63
N ILE A 33 26.52 -1.91 -20.66
CA ILE A 33 26.52 -1.21 -19.37
C ILE A 33 26.82 0.28 -19.55
N LEU A 34 27.77 0.67 -20.40
CA LEU A 34 28.08 2.08 -20.67
C LEU A 34 26.91 2.82 -21.35
N VAL A 35 26.21 2.16 -22.28
CA VAL A 35 25.02 2.73 -22.93
C VAL A 35 23.88 2.91 -21.92
N LEU A 36 23.66 1.95 -21.02
CA LEU A 36 22.65 2.06 -19.98
C LEU A 36 22.99 3.14 -18.94
N LEU A 37 24.25 3.28 -18.55
CA LEU A 37 24.69 4.33 -17.63
C LEU A 37 24.55 5.72 -18.23
N THR A 38 24.94 5.89 -19.50
CA THR A 38 24.75 7.18 -20.20
C THR A 38 23.28 7.52 -20.38
N TRP A 39 22.42 6.55 -20.69
CA TRP A 39 20.97 6.74 -20.74
C TRP A 39 20.36 7.10 -19.38
N LEU A 40 20.83 6.47 -18.30
CA LEU A 40 20.38 6.75 -16.93
C LEU A 40 20.80 8.15 -16.46
N VAL A 41 21.98 8.63 -16.84
CA VAL A 41 22.42 10.02 -16.58
C VAL A 41 21.55 11.03 -17.33
N VAL A 42 21.16 10.74 -18.58
CA VAL A 42 20.24 11.60 -19.36
C VAL A 42 18.84 11.64 -18.72
N LEU A 43 18.35 10.53 -18.20
CA LEU A 43 17.07 10.49 -17.47
C LEU A 43 17.11 11.25 -16.14
N MET A 44 18.24 11.21 -15.43
CA MET A 44 18.42 11.91 -14.15
C MET A 44 18.76 13.40 -14.31
N THR A 45 19.02 13.88 -15.54
CA THR A 45 19.32 15.30 -15.81
C THR A 45 18.20 16.05 -16.51
N LYS A 46 17.10 15.37 -16.87
CA LYS A 46 15.93 15.99 -17.49
C LYS A 46 14.87 16.38 -16.45
N ASP A 47 15.28 17.23 -15.52
CA ASP A 47 14.37 18.06 -14.73
C ASP A 47 14.42 19.47 -15.34
N ASP A 48 13.48 19.77 -16.24
CA ASP A 48 13.24 21.14 -16.68
C ASP A 48 12.48 21.92 -15.58
N PRO A 49 12.70 23.25 -15.49
CA PRO A 49 12.60 24.02 -14.25
C PRO A 49 11.16 24.41 -13.88
N ALA A 50 10.96 24.56 -12.56
CA ALA A 50 9.77 25.13 -11.95
C ALA A 50 9.32 26.47 -12.61
N PRO A 51 8.01 26.72 -12.75
CA PRO A 51 7.54 28.06 -13.04
C PRO A 51 7.73 28.95 -11.79
N ARG A 52 8.52 30.01 -11.96
CA ARG A 52 8.63 31.11 -10.99
C ARG A 52 7.27 31.77 -10.76
N ALA A 53 7.02 32.06 -9.49
CA ALA A 53 5.97 32.96 -9.05
C ALA A 53 6.30 34.43 -9.35
N ALA A 54 5.24 35.23 -9.21
CA ALA A 54 5.18 36.68 -8.97
C ALA A 54 5.19 37.60 -10.20
N ASP A 55 4.01 38.15 -10.48
CA ASP A 55 3.88 39.59 -10.70
C ASP A 55 2.97 40.17 -9.61
N THR A 56 3.54 41.08 -8.83
CA THR A 56 2.83 41.97 -7.91
C THR A 56 3.05 43.38 -8.43
N ALA A 57 1.98 44.15 -8.64
CA ALA A 57 2.01 45.58 -8.37
C ALA A 57 0.61 46.13 -8.07
N PRO A 58 0.50 47.17 -7.20
CA PRO A 58 -0.74 47.60 -6.57
C PRO A 58 -1.34 48.84 -7.26
N SER A 59 -2.64 49.08 -7.10
CA SER A 59 -3.14 50.45 -6.86
C SER A 59 -4.58 50.46 -6.37
N ALA A 60 -4.82 51.37 -5.43
CA ALA A 60 -6.02 51.55 -4.64
C ALA A 60 -7.08 52.42 -5.35
N ALA A 61 -8.35 52.22 -5.00
CA ALA A 61 -9.32 53.33 -4.92
C ALA A 61 -10.52 52.99 -4.02
N ALA A 62 -10.59 53.77 -2.93
CA ALA A 62 -11.77 54.43 -2.36
C ALA A 62 -12.99 53.62 -1.87
N SER A 63 -13.20 53.74 -0.55
CA SER A 63 -14.43 53.44 0.19
C SER A 63 -15.55 54.47 -0.05
N ALA A 64 -16.81 54.03 -0.09
CA ALA A 64 -17.99 54.73 0.45
C ALA A 64 -19.27 53.86 0.33
N PRO A 65 -20.35 54.12 1.12
CA PRO A 65 -21.14 53.07 1.75
C PRO A 65 -22.62 52.93 1.30
N ALA A 66 -23.23 51.85 1.80
CA ALA A 66 -24.65 51.63 2.11
C ALA A 66 -25.68 51.50 0.97
N ALA A 67 -26.30 50.31 0.88
CA ALA A 67 -27.74 50.15 0.71
C ALA A 67 -28.16 48.70 1.04
N SER A 68 -28.93 48.54 2.12
CA SER A 68 -29.64 47.30 2.46
C SER A 68 -30.94 47.21 1.67
N ALA A 69 -31.21 46.05 1.02
CA ALA A 69 -32.54 45.45 0.77
C ALA A 69 -32.45 44.31 -0.28
N PRO A 70 -33.44 43.41 -0.40
CA PRO A 70 -34.19 42.71 0.65
C PRO A 70 -33.97 41.19 0.56
N VAL A 71 -34.29 40.48 1.66
CA VAL A 71 -34.33 39.02 1.72
C VAL A 71 -35.40 38.51 0.76
N VAL A 72 -34.99 37.82 -0.31
CA VAL A 72 -35.90 37.01 -1.13
C VAL A 72 -36.01 35.65 -0.45
N THR A 73 -37.04 35.48 0.38
CA THR A 73 -37.52 34.17 0.81
C THR A 73 -38.00 33.40 -0.42
N LYS A 74 -37.15 32.51 -0.94
CA LYS A 74 -37.60 31.48 -1.87
C LYS A 74 -38.40 30.45 -1.08
N THR A 75 -39.72 30.49 -1.27
CA THR A 75 -40.64 29.40 -0.96
C THR A 75 -40.15 28.13 -1.67
N VAL A 76 -39.49 27.24 -0.93
CA VAL A 76 -39.20 25.88 -1.39
C VAL A 76 -40.49 25.09 -1.24
N VAL A 77 -41.17 24.88 -2.37
CA VAL A 77 -42.22 23.87 -2.53
C VAL A 77 -41.68 22.52 -2.01
N PRO A 78 -42.42 21.76 -1.19
CA PRO A 78 -41.96 20.46 -0.74
C PRO A 78 -41.84 19.53 -1.94
N LYS A 79 -40.60 19.17 -2.27
CA LYS A 79 -40.30 18.09 -3.22
C LYS A 79 -40.87 16.80 -2.63
N PRO A 80 -41.61 15.98 -3.41
CA PRO A 80 -42.25 14.79 -2.87
C PRO A 80 -41.19 13.86 -2.29
N THR A 81 -41.48 13.41 -1.08
CA THR A 81 -40.76 12.42 -0.29
C THR A 81 -40.30 11.27 -1.16
N VAL A 82 -39.03 11.28 -1.58
CA VAL A 82 -38.35 10.04 -1.92
C VAL A 82 -38.20 9.34 -0.58
N LYS A 83 -39.00 8.29 -0.42
CA LYS A 83 -38.86 7.29 0.63
C LYS A 83 -37.45 6.73 0.49
N GLY A 84 -36.49 7.39 1.15
CA GLY A 84 -35.21 6.81 1.45
C GLY A 84 -35.53 5.64 2.35
N THR A 85 -35.65 4.46 1.76
CA THR A 85 -35.60 3.22 2.51
C THR A 85 -34.18 3.16 3.04
N SER A 86 -33.94 3.82 4.17
CA SER A 86 -32.93 3.39 5.11
C SER A 86 -33.31 1.96 5.41
N ASN A 87 -32.68 1.02 4.69
CA ASN A 87 -32.61 -0.36 5.14
C ASN A 87 -31.83 -0.32 6.45
N SER A 88 -32.51 0.03 7.54
CA SER A 88 -32.17 -0.49 8.84
C SER A 88 -32.35 -1.99 8.72
N ALA A 89 -31.27 -2.66 8.31
CA ALA A 89 -31.12 -4.08 8.51
C ALA A 89 -31.41 -4.39 9.99
N PRO A 90 -31.88 -5.61 10.32
CA PRO A 90 -32.04 -6.03 11.70
C PRO A 90 -30.76 -5.72 12.48
N ALA A 91 -30.86 -5.45 13.79
CA ALA A 91 -29.68 -5.36 14.65
C ALA A 91 -28.98 -6.72 14.67
N VAL A 92 -28.16 -6.97 13.65
CA VAL A 92 -27.32 -8.14 13.57
C VAL A 92 -26.34 -8.00 14.74
N GLY A 93 -26.19 -9.08 15.51
CA GLY A 93 -25.36 -9.08 16.71
C GLY A 93 -23.91 -8.65 16.44
N ASP A 94 -23.08 -8.53 17.48
CA ASP A 94 -21.68 -8.18 17.31
C ASP A 94 -20.90 -9.32 16.63
N VAL A 95 -20.10 -9.00 15.60
CA VAL A 95 -19.22 -9.95 14.91
C VAL A 95 -18.22 -10.63 15.84
N ARG A 96 -17.87 -10.00 16.98
CA ARG A 96 -17.00 -10.60 18.01
C ARG A 96 -17.59 -11.84 18.66
N SER A 97 -18.92 -11.99 18.61
CA SER A 97 -19.62 -13.16 19.17
C SER A 97 -19.70 -14.34 18.21
N LEU A 98 -19.27 -14.16 16.97
CA LEU A 98 -19.35 -15.20 15.94
C LEU A 98 -18.20 -16.20 16.09
N PRO A 99 -18.46 -17.49 15.82
CA PRO A 99 -17.39 -18.48 15.74
C PRO A 99 -16.47 -18.21 14.55
N ALA A 100 -15.21 -18.61 14.66
CA ALA A 100 -14.28 -18.62 13.53
C ALA A 100 -14.75 -19.57 12.41
N GLY A 101 -14.26 -19.33 11.19
CA GLY A 101 -14.49 -20.23 10.05
C GLY A 101 -15.71 -19.92 9.20
N LEU A 102 -16.39 -18.78 9.40
CA LEU A 102 -17.47 -18.34 8.52
C LEU A 102 -16.92 -17.82 7.18
N PHE A 103 -17.71 -18.01 6.13
CA PHE A 103 -17.47 -17.45 4.81
C PHE A 103 -18.23 -16.13 4.65
N CYS A 104 -17.84 -15.33 3.66
CA CYS A 104 -18.55 -14.09 3.29
C CYS A 104 -20.04 -14.30 3.04
N ARG A 105 -20.40 -15.43 2.41
CA ARG A 105 -21.80 -15.82 2.15
C ARG A 105 -22.57 -16.04 3.44
N ASP A 106 -21.96 -16.62 4.46
CA ASP A 106 -22.63 -16.89 5.73
C ASP A 106 -22.91 -15.59 6.49
N LEU A 107 -21.97 -14.63 6.45
CA LEU A 107 -22.15 -13.31 7.02
C LEU A 107 -23.24 -12.53 6.30
N ASN A 108 -23.24 -12.52 4.97
CA ASN A 108 -24.27 -11.84 4.17
C ASN A 108 -25.66 -12.47 4.41
N ALA A 109 -25.75 -13.81 4.43
CA ALA A 109 -27.00 -14.52 4.72
C ALA A 109 -27.54 -14.24 6.14
N LYS A 110 -26.67 -13.95 7.10
CA LYS A 110 -27.04 -13.50 8.46
C LYS A 110 -27.39 -12.01 8.53
N GLY A 111 -27.27 -11.27 7.43
CA GLY A 111 -27.60 -9.86 7.32
C GLY A 111 -26.48 -8.90 7.73
N TYR A 112 -25.27 -9.40 7.98
CA TYR A 112 -24.13 -8.53 8.29
C TYR A 112 -23.82 -7.62 7.12
N SER A 113 -23.40 -6.38 7.41
CA SER A 113 -22.94 -5.44 6.39
C SER A 113 -21.53 -5.79 5.91
N TYR A 114 -21.11 -5.19 4.80
CA TYR A 114 -19.73 -5.35 4.30
C TYR A 114 -18.70 -4.90 5.35
N VAL A 115 -18.96 -3.79 6.05
CA VAL A 115 -18.11 -3.30 7.13
C VAL A 115 -17.95 -4.36 8.23
N ALA A 116 -19.06 -4.95 8.68
CA ALA A 116 -19.02 -6.01 9.67
C ALA A 116 -18.29 -7.27 9.16
N ALA A 117 -18.41 -7.60 7.86
CA ALA A 117 -17.66 -8.68 7.26
C ALA A 117 -16.14 -8.42 7.24
N ILE A 118 -15.73 -7.17 7.01
CA ILE A 118 -14.32 -6.76 7.11
C ILE A 118 -13.83 -6.87 8.56
N ASP A 119 -14.63 -6.44 9.53
CA ASP A 119 -14.28 -6.54 10.95
C ASP A 119 -14.13 -8.01 11.39
N TYR A 120 -15.05 -8.88 10.97
CA TYR A 120 -14.93 -10.32 11.18
C TYR A 120 -13.66 -10.88 10.52
N TRP A 121 -13.41 -10.55 9.25
CA TRP A 121 -12.22 -11.00 8.53
C TRP A 121 -10.94 -10.60 9.26
N ARG A 122 -10.85 -9.35 9.74
CA ARG A 122 -9.72 -8.85 10.54
C ARG A 122 -9.59 -9.56 11.89
N LEU A 123 -10.69 -9.70 12.62
CA LEU A 123 -10.72 -10.32 13.95
C LEU A 123 -10.24 -11.78 13.92
N HIS A 124 -10.48 -12.49 12.81
CA HIS A 124 -10.08 -13.88 12.63
C HIS A 124 -8.78 -14.06 11.84
N GLY A 125 -7.95 -13.01 11.70
CA GLY A 125 -6.62 -13.13 11.09
C GLY A 125 -6.64 -13.24 9.57
N GLN A 126 -7.63 -12.61 8.93
CA GLN A 126 -7.76 -12.48 7.47
C GLN A 126 -7.79 -13.81 6.73
N PRO A 127 -8.72 -14.73 7.07
CA PRO A 127 -8.73 -16.05 6.48
C PRO A 127 -8.96 -16.00 4.97
N ASN A 128 -8.12 -16.71 4.21
CA ASN A 128 -8.17 -16.77 2.74
C ASN A 128 -9.54 -17.23 2.19
N GLN A 129 -10.33 -17.95 2.98
CA GLN A 129 -11.66 -18.39 2.55
C GLN A 129 -12.66 -17.22 2.35
N MET A 130 -12.34 -16.04 2.88
CA MET A 130 -13.12 -14.82 2.69
C MET A 130 -12.54 -13.91 1.60
N ASP A 131 -11.29 -14.12 1.20
CA ASP A 131 -10.57 -13.36 0.18
C ASP A 131 -10.11 -14.34 -0.91
N ALA A 132 -11.04 -14.64 -1.82
CA ALA A 132 -10.94 -15.80 -2.71
C ALA A 132 -9.76 -15.68 -3.70
N ASP A 133 -9.45 -14.46 -4.14
CA ASP A 133 -8.34 -14.17 -5.04
C ASP A 133 -7.08 -13.67 -4.29
N ARG A 134 -7.16 -13.50 -2.96
CA ARG A 134 -6.06 -13.14 -2.06
C ARG A 134 -5.45 -11.79 -2.42
N ASN A 135 -6.30 -10.87 -2.86
CA ASN A 135 -5.90 -9.53 -3.26
C ASN A 135 -5.95 -8.54 -2.07
N GLY A 136 -6.37 -8.97 -0.87
CA GLY A 136 -6.55 -8.14 0.31
C GLY A 136 -7.92 -7.46 0.42
N ILE A 137 -8.87 -7.84 -0.42
CA ILE A 137 -10.24 -7.32 -0.51
C ILE A 137 -11.19 -8.51 -0.27
N PRO A 138 -11.51 -8.87 0.98
CA PRO A 138 -12.40 -9.97 1.21
C PRO A 138 -13.81 -9.65 0.70
N CYS A 139 -14.53 -10.71 0.39
CA CYS A 139 -15.97 -10.73 0.15
C CYS A 139 -16.45 -9.93 -1.07
N GLU A 140 -15.57 -9.53 -2.01
CA GLU A 140 -15.97 -8.74 -3.19
C GLU A 140 -16.90 -9.50 -4.16
N THR A 141 -16.91 -10.83 -4.05
CA THR A 141 -17.79 -11.72 -4.84
C THR A 141 -19.18 -11.87 -4.24
N VAL A 142 -19.36 -11.50 -2.96
CA VAL A 142 -20.60 -11.74 -2.21
C VAL A 142 -21.35 -10.44 -1.90
N TYR A 143 -20.63 -9.37 -1.55
CA TYR A 143 -21.24 -8.06 -1.28
C TYR A 143 -21.32 -7.22 -2.54
N SER A 144 -22.17 -6.20 -2.52
CA SER A 144 -22.36 -5.33 -3.68
C SER A 144 -21.06 -4.57 -4.01
N ARG A 145 -20.79 -4.36 -5.30
CA ARG A 145 -19.63 -3.56 -5.72
C ARG A 145 -19.67 -2.14 -5.15
N SER A 146 -20.86 -1.58 -4.91
CA SER A 146 -21.02 -0.29 -4.26
C SER A 146 -20.54 -0.29 -2.81
N ASP A 147 -20.85 -1.31 -2.03
CA ASP A 147 -20.41 -1.39 -0.62
C ASP A 147 -18.90 -1.61 -0.52
N VAL A 148 -18.36 -2.46 -1.40
CA VAL A 148 -16.92 -2.69 -1.54
C VAL A 148 -16.24 -1.37 -1.89
N ALA A 149 -16.65 -0.72 -2.98
CA ALA A 149 -16.05 0.53 -3.43
C ALA A 149 -16.20 1.66 -2.39
N ALA A 150 -17.33 1.76 -1.69
CA ALA A 150 -17.54 2.77 -0.65
C ALA A 150 -16.62 2.56 0.55
N TYR A 151 -16.38 1.31 0.94
CA TYR A 151 -15.48 0.99 2.04
C TYR A 151 -14.01 1.28 1.68
N TRP A 152 -13.58 0.89 0.48
CA TRP A 152 -12.19 1.05 0.07
C TRP A 152 -11.88 2.46 -0.41
N ASN A 153 -12.75 3.09 -1.20
CA ASN A 153 -12.62 4.48 -1.67
C ASN A 153 -11.19 4.81 -2.20
N GLY A 154 -10.61 3.96 -3.05
CA GLY A 154 -9.24 4.16 -3.55
C GLY A 154 -8.14 3.62 -2.62
N ARG A 155 -8.49 3.08 -1.44
CA ARG A 155 -7.57 2.41 -0.50
C ARG A 155 -7.46 0.90 -0.77
N GLU A 156 -7.92 0.44 -1.92
CA GLU A 156 -7.83 -0.96 -2.31
C GLU A 156 -6.37 -1.43 -2.23
N ILE A 157 -6.17 -2.56 -1.57
CA ILE A 157 -4.85 -3.09 -1.25
C ILE A 157 -4.26 -3.81 -2.47
N SER A 158 -4.08 -3.12 -3.60
CA SER A 158 -3.49 -3.74 -4.80
C SER A 158 -1.95 -3.81 -4.75
N GLY A 159 -1.36 -4.79 -5.44
CA GLY A 159 0.08 -4.88 -5.67
C GLY A 159 0.81 -5.75 -4.65
N VAL A 160 0.76 -7.07 -4.84
CA VAL A 160 1.49 -8.05 -4.04
C VAL A 160 2.99 -7.88 -4.23
N VAL A 161 3.61 -7.15 -3.31
CA VAL A 161 4.99 -7.40 -2.91
C VAL A 161 4.90 -8.23 -1.63
N TYR A 162 5.03 -9.55 -1.77
CA TYR A 162 5.10 -10.44 -0.62
C TYR A 162 6.47 -10.25 0.04
N TRP A 163 6.50 -9.51 1.14
CA TRP A 163 7.66 -9.43 2.01
C TRP A 163 7.58 -10.49 3.09
N SER A 164 8.72 -11.08 3.47
CA SER A 164 8.81 -12.04 4.56
C SER A 164 8.33 -11.44 5.89
N ALA A 165 7.83 -12.29 6.79
CA ALA A 165 7.44 -11.91 8.15
C ALA A 165 8.64 -11.35 8.94
N GLY A 166 8.36 -10.59 10.00
CA GLY A 166 9.38 -10.11 10.95
C GLY A 166 9.96 -8.73 10.65
N LEU A 167 9.53 -8.05 9.60
CA LEU A 167 9.97 -6.69 9.29
C LEU A 167 9.40 -5.66 10.27
N TYR A 168 10.19 -4.63 10.53
CA TYR A 168 9.81 -3.41 11.22
C TYR A 168 9.41 -2.32 10.21
N CYS A 169 8.72 -1.29 10.69
CA CYS A 169 8.34 -0.12 9.89
C CYS A 169 9.52 0.51 9.14
N ARG A 170 10.71 0.58 9.77
CA ARG A 170 11.93 1.09 9.15
C ARG A 170 12.38 0.25 7.95
N ASP A 171 12.24 -1.06 8.02
CA ASP A 171 12.64 -1.96 6.93
C ASP A 171 11.69 -1.84 5.73
N LEU A 172 10.43 -1.48 5.97
CA LEU A 172 9.44 -1.23 4.93
C LEU A 172 9.73 0.11 4.25
N ALA A 173 9.93 1.18 5.04
CA ALA A 173 10.28 2.50 4.53
C ALA A 173 11.59 2.49 3.73
N ALA A 174 12.62 1.76 4.20
CA ALA A 174 13.89 1.60 3.50
C ALA A 174 13.75 0.89 2.14
N ARG A 175 12.69 0.07 1.96
CA ARG A 175 12.35 -0.58 0.69
C ARG A 175 11.43 0.28 -0.20
N GLY A 176 11.17 1.53 0.18
CA GLY A 176 10.28 2.44 -0.55
C GLY A 176 8.80 2.13 -0.36
N ALA A 177 8.43 1.37 0.68
CA ALA A 177 7.02 1.12 0.99
C ALA A 177 6.31 2.44 1.29
N SER A 178 5.15 2.68 0.69
CA SER A 178 4.26 3.74 1.14
C SER A 178 3.64 3.40 2.50
N TYR A 179 3.05 4.39 3.17
CA TYR A 179 2.37 4.17 4.44
C TYR A 179 1.25 3.12 4.32
N ALA A 180 0.44 3.19 3.26
CA ALA A 180 -0.61 2.21 2.99
C ALA A 180 -0.07 0.77 2.86
N VAL A 181 1.10 0.60 2.22
CA VAL A 181 1.76 -0.71 2.11
C VAL A 181 2.29 -1.18 3.46
N ALA A 182 2.75 -0.28 4.32
CA ALA A 182 3.18 -0.61 5.68
C ALA A 182 2.00 -1.05 6.57
N VAL A 183 0.87 -0.35 6.50
CA VAL A 183 -0.37 -0.73 7.20
C VAL A 183 -0.88 -2.08 6.69
N ARG A 184 -0.80 -2.34 5.38
CA ARG A 184 -1.08 -3.68 4.81
C ARG A 184 -0.20 -4.75 5.41
N TYR A 185 1.11 -4.54 5.43
CA TYR A 185 2.05 -5.52 5.98
C TYR A 185 1.75 -5.81 7.46
N TRP A 186 1.45 -4.76 8.23
CA TRP A 186 1.05 -4.87 9.63
C TRP A 186 -0.21 -5.72 9.77
N TRP A 187 -1.27 -5.43 9.01
CA TRP A 187 -2.50 -6.22 9.02
C TRP A 187 -2.25 -7.67 8.60
N TYR A 188 -1.55 -7.90 7.49
CA TYR A 188 -1.32 -9.23 6.94
C TYR A 188 -0.61 -10.18 7.93
N TYR A 189 0.29 -9.63 8.75
CA TYR A 189 1.02 -10.39 9.77
C TYR A 189 0.39 -10.35 11.16
N GLY A 190 -0.90 -10.03 11.27
CA GLY A 190 -1.64 -10.09 12.53
C GLY A 190 -1.33 -8.94 13.49
N MET A 191 -1.07 -7.75 12.95
CA MET A 191 -0.86 -6.51 13.69
C MET A 191 0.24 -6.60 14.76
N PRO A 192 1.47 -6.97 14.41
CA PRO A 192 2.51 -7.18 15.40
C PRO A 192 2.89 -5.88 16.13
N ASP A 193 2.94 -5.95 17.46
CA ASP A 193 3.33 -4.85 18.37
C ASP A 193 4.62 -4.13 17.94
N ARG A 194 5.57 -4.84 17.32
CA ARG A 194 6.84 -4.26 16.86
C ARG A 194 6.68 -3.11 15.85
N MET A 195 5.49 -2.99 15.24
CA MET A 195 5.18 -1.96 14.26
C MET A 195 4.25 -0.88 14.82
N ASP A 196 3.61 -1.11 15.96
CA ASP A 196 2.67 -0.20 16.63
C ASP A 196 3.22 0.05 18.04
N ALA A 197 4.14 1.01 18.12
CA ALA A 197 5.04 1.17 19.28
C ALA A 197 4.30 1.53 20.56
N ASP A 198 3.20 2.28 20.44
CA ASP A 198 2.34 2.69 21.56
C ASP A 198 1.04 1.87 21.65
N LYS A 199 0.82 0.94 20.70
CA LYS A 199 -0.31 0.00 20.68
C LYS A 199 -1.66 0.71 20.57
N ASN A 200 -1.69 1.85 19.90
CA ASN A 200 -2.90 2.65 19.73
C ASN A 200 -3.72 2.21 18.50
N GLY A 201 -3.23 1.22 17.73
CA GLY A 201 -3.84 0.74 16.50
C GLY A 201 -3.38 1.46 15.23
N ILE A 202 -2.36 2.31 15.32
CA ILE A 202 -1.78 3.10 14.23
C ILE A 202 -0.31 2.69 14.08
N PRO A 203 0.01 1.73 13.20
CA PRO A 203 1.38 1.29 13.04
C PRO A 203 2.22 2.39 12.37
N CYS A 204 3.52 2.33 12.62
CA CYS A 204 4.57 3.03 11.90
C CYS A 204 4.52 4.56 11.97
N GLU A 205 3.75 5.15 12.89
CA GLU A 205 3.66 6.60 13.09
C GLU A 205 4.98 7.26 13.51
N THR A 206 5.93 6.47 14.03
CA THR A 206 7.28 6.93 14.37
C THR A 206 8.24 6.93 13.17
N VAL A 207 7.84 6.33 12.04
CA VAL A 207 8.69 6.16 10.85
C VAL A 207 8.15 6.93 9.65
N TYR A 208 6.84 6.91 9.44
CA TYR A 208 6.19 7.67 8.37
C TYR A 208 5.77 9.05 8.86
N SER A 209 5.68 10.00 7.93
CA SER A 209 5.27 11.36 8.27
C SER A 209 3.83 11.39 8.78
N SER A 210 3.56 12.28 9.73
CA SER A 210 2.21 12.54 10.23
C SER A 210 1.24 12.91 9.11
N ALA A 211 1.69 13.56 8.04
CA ALA A 211 0.88 13.83 6.86
C ALA A 211 0.42 12.53 6.16
N ALA A 212 1.31 11.57 5.96
CA ALA A 212 0.97 10.28 5.33
C ALA A 212 0.05 9.42 6.23
N VAL A 213 0.30 9.46 7.54
CA VAL A 213 -0.53 8.80 8.55
C VAL A 213 -1.94 9.41 8.55
N ASN A 214 -2.04 10.73 8.68
CA ASN A 214 -3.32 11.43 8.74
C ASN A 214 -4.12 11.28 7.44
N ALA A 215 -3.46 11.36 6.28
CA ALA A 215 -4.12 11.15 4.99
C ALA A 215 -4.71 9.74 4.85
N PHE A 216 -4.20 8.75 5.60
CA PHE A 216 -4.71 7.38 5.57
C PHE A 216 -5.86 7.16 6.56
N TRP A 217 -5.75 7.68 7.79
CA TRP A 217 -6.72 7.43 8.87
C TRP A 217 -7.82 8.47 9.02
N TYR A 218 -7.58 9.71 8.58
CA TYR A 218 -8.49 10.85 8.76
C TYR A 218 -8.77 11.59 7.43
N PRO A 219 -9.39 10.92 6.44
CA PRO A 219 -9.73 11.52 5.14
C PRO A 219 -10.87 12.54 5.22
#